data_AF-A0A7S1QSS5-F1
#
_entry.id   AF-A0A7S1QSS5-F1
#
_cell.length_a   1.000
_cell.length_b   1.000
_cell.length_c   1.000
_cell.angle_alpha   90.00
_cell.angle_beta   90.00
_cell.angle_gamma   90.00
#
_symmetry.space_group_name_H-M   'P 1'
#
loop_
_entity.id
_entity.type
_entity.pdbx_description
1 polymer ?
#
loop_
_entity_poly.entity_id
_entity_poly.type
_entity_poly.pdbx_seq_one_letter_code
_entity_poly.pdbx_strand_id
1 'polypeptide(L)'
;LAKQMVHRTPWLQNLPRVCLEPEEESRYTFRRQPKKECVSTLEAVAECLLALESDIAKAEEAHASLRALFDAMVAHQVSFIPGLGGGKDAVAPAADMSGLATAPELEEAASKASRRSAHR
;
A
#
# COMPACT_ATOMS: atom_id res chain seq x y z
N LEU A 1 15.50 -11.02 13.43
CA LEU A 1 16.49 -9.92 13.25
C LEU A 1 15.96 -8.55 13.69
N ALA A 2 14.84 -8.04 13.16
CA ALA A 2 14.35 -6.67 13.47
C ALA A 2 14.15 -6.39 14.98
N LYS A 3 13.50 -7.30 15.72
CA LYS A 3 13.26 -7.13 17.17
C LYS A 3 14.56 -6.99 17.99
N GLN A 4 15.61 -7.70 17.60
CA GLN A 4 16.92 -7.63 18.25
C GLN A 4 17.63 -6.31 17.94
N MET A 5 17.54 -5.82 16.69
CA MET A 5 18.11 -4.52 16.30
C MET A 5 17.50 -3.39 17.14
N VAL A 6 16.17 -3.36 17.25
CA VAL A 6 15.47 -2.38 18.09
C VAL A 6 15.92 -2.51 19.55
N HIS A 7 15.92 -3.71 20.13
CA HIS A 7 16.36 -3.94 21.52
C HIS A 7 17.79 -3.52 21.81
N ARG A 8 18.72 -3.71 20.86
CA ARG A 8 20.16 -3.46 21.06
C ARG A 8 20.59 -2.04 20.76
N THR A 9 19.71 -1.19 20.24
CA THR A 9 20.07 0.14 19.74
C THR A 9 19.38 1.21 20.59
N PRO A 10 20.09 1.85 21.55
CA PRO A 10 19.47 2.75 22.52
C PRO A 10 18.70 3.93 21.90
N TRP A 11 19.20 4.50 20.79
CA TRP A 11 18.53 5.63 20.16
C TRP A 11 17.21 5.24 19.48
N LEU A 12 17.07 3.99 18.99
CA LEU A 12 15.80 3.49 18.44
C LEU A 12 14.71 3.35 19.51
N GLN A 13 15.09 3.16 20.79
CA GLN A 13 14.12 3.05 21.87
C GLN A 13 13.41 4.37 22.17
N ASN A 14 14.07 5.50 21.87
CA ASN A 14 13.60 6.85 22.15
C ASN A 14 12.76 7.45 21.01
N LEU A 15 12.65 6.79 19.87
CA LEU A 15 11.83 7.27 18.77
C LEU A 15 10.34 7.02 19.04
N PRO A 16 9.45 7.95 18.62
CA PRO A 16 8.02 7.69 18.56
C PRO A 16 7.74 6.43 17.75
N ARG A 17 6.84 5.58 18.25
CA ARG A 17 6.46 4.34 17.58
C ARG A 17 5.04 4.48 17.08
N VAL A 18 4.87 4.23 15.79
CA VAL A 18 3.56 4.03 15.19
C VAL A 18 3.35 2.54 15.08
N CYS A 19 2.29 2.04 15.71
CA CYS A 19 1.85 0.66 15.58
C CYS A 19 0.66 0.66 14.63
N LEU A 20 0.68 -0.24 13.65
CA LEU A 20 -0.46 -0.50 12.78
C LEU A 20 -1.29 -1.63 13.39
N GLU A 21 -2.60 -1.43 13.43
CA GLU A 21 -3.58 -2.42 13.84
C GLU A 21 -4.49 -2.70 12.64
N PRO A 22 -4.02 -3.50 11.66
CA PRO A 22 -4.81 -3.78 10.47
C PRO A 22 -6.06 -4.58 10.85
N GLU A 23 -7.22 -4.12 10.38
CA GLU A 23 -8.52 -4.78 10.61
C GLU A 23 -8.69 -6.06 9.77
N GLU A 24 -7.92 -6.17 8.68
CA GLU A 24 -7.97 -7.28 7.74
C GLU A 24 -6.62 -8.01 7.66
N GLU A 25 -6.65 -9.31 7.35
CA GLU A 25 -5.44 -10.05 6.99
C GLU A 25 -4.88 -9.53 5.65
N SER A 26 -3.56 -9.73 5.44
CA SER A 26 -2.89 -9.25 4.22
C SER A 26 -3.45 -9.86 2.94
N ARG A 27 -3.59 -9.02 1.91
CA ARG A 27 -3.88 -9.40 0.51
C ARG A 27 -2.75 -10.19 -0.14
N TYR A 28 -1.56 -10.19 0.44
CA TYR A 28 -0.39 -10.90 -0.08
C TYR A 28 -0.45 -12.40 0.24
N THR A 29 -1.38 -13.10 -0.43
CA THR A 29 -1.82 -14.46 -0.08
C THR A 29 -0.97 -15.59 -0.65
N PHE A 30 -0.22 -15.35 -1.73
CA PHE A 30 0.63 -16.39 -2.34
C PHE A 30 1.93 -16.65 -1.58
N ARG A 31 2.22 -15.86 -0.53
CA ARG A 31 3.30 -16.13 0.42
C ARG A 31 2.73 -16.20 1.83
N ARG A 32 3.27 -17.12 2.63
CA ARG A 32 2.89 -17.28 4.03
C ARG A 32 3.36 -16.07 4.85
N GLN A 33 2.42 -15.46 5.57
CA GLN A 33 2.73 -14.41 6.54
C GLN A 33 3.26 -15.00 7.86
N PRO A 34 4.18 -14.29 8.56
CA PRO A 34 4.64 -14.72 9.88
C PRO A 34 3.51 -14.78 10.91
N LYS A 35 2.54 -13.86 10.82
CA LYS A 35 1.35 -13.77 11.67
C LYS A 35 0.18 -13.12 10.93
N LYS A 36 -1.03 -13.18 11.51
CA LYS A 36 -2.27 -12.65 10.91
C LYS A 36 -2.25 -11.12 10.78
N GLU A 37 -1.71 -10.44 11.78
CA GLU A 37 -1.58 -8.98 11.80
C GLU A 37 -0.45 -8.44 10.91
N CYS A 38 0.31 -9.31 10.24
CA CYS A 38 1.39 -8.89 9.35
C CYS A 38 0.84 -8.55 7.97
N VAL A 39 0.95 -7.29 7.59
CA VAL A 39 0.63 -6.77 6.26
C VAL A 39 1.90 -6.53 5.45
N SER A 40 1.76 -6.44 4.13
CA SER A 40 2.85 -6.07 3.24
C SER A 40 3.28 -4.61 3.47
N THR A 41 4.47 -4.24 3.00
CA THR A 41 4.95 -2.85 3.07
C THR A 41 3.99 -1.89 2.37
N LEU A 42 3.39 -2.29 1.24
CA LEU A 42 2.47 -1.44 0.49
C LEU A 42 1.17 -1.20 1.28
N GLU A 43 0.59 -2.25 1.84
CA GLU A 43 -0.58 -2.14 2.73
C GLU A 43 -0.26 -1.29 3.95
N ALA A 44 0.90 -1.49 4.58
CA ALA A 44 1.35 -0.66 5.69
C ALA A 44 1.44 0.84 5.31
N VAL A 45 1.91 1.15 4.09
CA VAL A 45 1.96 2.54 3.58
C VAL A 45 0.56 3.09 3.37
N ALA A 46 -0.37 2.30 2.80
CA ALA A 46 -1.76 2.71 2.64
C ALA A 46 -2.40 3.06 3.99
N GLU A 47 -2.25 2.20 5.00
CA GLU A 47 -2.74 2.45 6.37
C GLU A 47 -2.07 3.69 7.00
N CYS A 48 -0.76 3.88 6.79
CA CYS A 48 -0.07 5.08 7.27
C CYS A 48 -0.62 6.36 6.63
N LEU A 49 -0.86 6.35 5.32
CA LEU A 49 -1.38 7.53 4.60
C LEU A 49 -2.80 7.85 5.07
N LEU A 50 -3.65 6.84 5.26
CA LEU A 50 -5.00 7.02 5.80
C LEU A 50 -4.98 7.67 7.19
N ALA A 51 -4.02 7.29 8.04
CA ALA A 51 -3.93 7.79 9.41
C ALA A 51 -3.20 9.14 9.56
N LEU A 52 -2.25 9.47 8.67
CA LEU A 52 -1.36 10.62 8.82
C LEU A 52 -1.66 11.79 7.88
N GLU A 53 -2.35 11.55 6.76
CA GLU A 53 -2.66 12.63 5.82
C GLU A 53 -3.76 13.55 6.38
N SER A 54 -3.54 14.85 6.23
CA SER A 54 -4.44 15.89 6.75
C SER A 54 -5.70 16.08 5.90
N ASP A 55 -5.57 15.82 4.61
CA ASP A 55 -6.66 15.87 3.64
C ASP A 55 -7.33 14.48 3.55
N ILE A 56 -8.43 14.31 4.28
CA ILE A 56 -9.15 13.04 4.42
C ILE A 56 -9.53 12.47 3.04
N ALA A 57 -9.98 13.32 2.11
CA ALA A 57 -10.39 12.86 0.79
C ALA A 57 -9.21 12.26 0.00
N LYS A 58 -8.04 12.90 0.06
CA LYS A 58 -6.82 12.36 -0.55
C LYS A 58 -6.33 11.11 0.16
N ALA A 59 -6.46 11.05 1.48
CA ALA A 59 -6.05 9.90 2.28
C ALA A 59 -6.85 8.65 1.89
N GLU A 60 -8.18 8.78 1.81
CA GLU A 60 -9.10 7.73 1.37
C GLU A 60 -8.84 7.32 -0.09
N GLU A 61 -8.64 8.28 -0.99
CA GLU A 61 -8.31 8.02 -2.40
C GLU A 61 -6.99 7.25 -2.54
N ALA A 62 -5.93 7.66 -1.84
CA ALA A 62 -4.64 7.00 -1.86
C ALA A 62 -4.73 5.58 -1.27
N HIS A 63 -5.45 5.41 -0.17
CA HIS A 63 -5.66 4.11 0.47
C HIS A 63 -6.38 3.15 -0.48
N ALA A 64 -7.49 3.57 -1.07
CA ALA A 64 -8.26 2.79 -2.03
C ALA A 64 -7.44 2.44 -3.28
N SER A 65 -6.74 3.42 -3.85
CA SER A 65 -5.94 3.25 -5.07
C SER A 65 -4.78 2.28 -4.88
N LEU A 66 -4.03 2.43 -3.79
CA LEU A 66 -2.91 1.53 -3.48
C LEU A 66 -3.38 0.10 -3.26
N ARG A 67 -4.49 -0.09 -2.53
CA ARG A 67 -5.06 -1.42 -2.29
C ARG A 67 -5.57 -2.07 -3.58
N ALA A 68 -6.28 -1.31 -4.42
CA ALA A 68 -6.76 -1.81 -5.71
C ALA A 68 -5.62 -2.22 -6.65
N LEU A 69 -4.56 -1.42 -6.73
CA LEU A 69 -3.35 -1.78 -7.48
C LEU A 69 -2.68 -3.03 -6.94
N PHE A 70 -2.61 -3.16 -5.62
CA PHE A 70 -2.00 -4.32 -4.99
C PHE A 70 -2.81 -5.59 -5.25
N ASP A 71 -4.13 -5.52 -5.18
CA ASP A 71 -5.04 -6.62 -5.53
C ASP A 71 -4.85 -7.05 -6.99
N ALA A 72 -4.77 -6.09 -7.93
CA ALA A 72 -4.50 -6.38 -9.33
C ALA A 72 -3.13 -7.06 -9.54
N MET A 73 -2.09 -6.57 -8.85
CA MET A 73 -0.76 -7.16 -8.90
C MET A 73 -0.76 -8.60 -8.31
N VAL A 74 -1.42 -8.82 -7.17
CA VAL A 74 -1.55 -10.16 -6.56
C VAL A 74 -2.27 -11.11 -7.50
N ALA A 75 -3.41 -10.70 -8.06
CA ALA A 75 -4.16 -11.51 -9.02
C ALA A 75 -3.29 -11.89 -10.23
N HIS A 76 -2.50 -10.94 -10.75
CA HIS A 76 -1.57 -11.20 -11.82
C HIS A 76 -0.49 -12.22 -11.42
N GLN A 77 0.12 -12.07 -10.24
CA GLN A 77 1.14 -13.01 -9.76
C GLN A 77 0.58 -14.42 -9.53
N VAL A 78 -0.62 -14.53 -8.95
CA VAL A 78 -1.29 -15.82 -8.71
C VAL A 78 -1.53 -16.57 -10.03
N SER A 79 -1.80 -15.86 -11.13
CA SER A 79 -1.98 -16.50 -12.45
C SER A 79 -0.76 -17.29 -12.93
N PHE A 80 0.45 -16.98 -12.45
CA PHE A 80 1.69 -17.68 -12.78
C PHE A 80 2.09 -18.76 -11.77
N ILE A 81 1.35 -18.94 -10.67
CA ILE A 81 1.72 -19.90 -9.62
C ILE A 81 0.81 -21.14 -9.70
N PRO A 82 1.31 -22.27 -10.22
CA PRO A 82 0.53 -23.50 -10.32
C PRO A 82 0.08 -23.97 -8.94
N GLY A 83 -1.20 -24.32 -8.80
CA GLY A 83 -1.77 -24.85 -7.55
C GLY A 83 -2.29 -23.80 -6.56
N LEU A 84 -2.10 -22.51 -6.82
CA LEU A 84 -2.72 -21.40 -6.09
C LEU A 84 -3.91 -20.78 -6.86
N GLY A 85 -3.91 -20.85 -8.18
CA GLY A 85 -5.03 -20.46 -9.04
C GLY A 85 -6.08 -21.56 -9.16
N GLY A 86 -7.19 -21.43 -8.46
CA GLY A 86 -8.37 -22.27 -8.70
C GLY A 86 -9.01 -21.94 -10.04
N GLY A 87 -8.95 -22.88 -10.99
CA GLY A 87 -9.80 -22.92 -12.19
C GLY A 87 -9.20 -22.29 -13.45
N LYS A 88 -9.31 -23.02 -14.56
CA LYS A 88 -8.85 -22.66 -15.91
C LYS A 88 -9.58 -21.46 -16.55
N ASP A 89 -10.36 -20.71 -15.77
CA ASP A 89 -11.23 -19.62 -16.24
C ASP A 89 -10.92 -18.27 -15.59
N ALA A 90 -9.84 -18.15 -14.79
CA ALA A 90 -9.38 -16.86 -14.29
C ALA A 90 -8.68 -16.07 -15.41
N VAL A 91 -9.48 -15.58 -16.36
CA VAL A 91 -9.09 -14.41 -17.15
C VAL A 91 -8.82 -13.31 -16.15
N ALA A 92 -7.56 -12.93 -15.99
CA ALA A 92 -7.21 -11.71 -15.27
C ALA A 92 -8.11 -10.61 -15.84
N PRO A 93 -8.96 -9.94 -15.05
CA PRO A 93 -9.54 -8.71 -15.54
C PRO A 93 -8.35 -7.86 -15.94
N ALA A 94 -8.29 -7.46 -17.21
CA ALA A 94 -7.34 -6.45 -17.64
C ALA A 94 -7.52 -5.33 -16.64
N ALA A 95 -6.52 -5.10 -15.79
CA ALA A 95 -6.57 -4.03 -14.82
C ALA A 95 -6.90 -2.80 -15.66
N ASP A 96 -8.07 -2.24 -15.45
CA ASP A 96 -8.44 -1.00 -16.09
C ASP A 96 -7.57 0.07 -15.45
N MET A 97 -6.36 0.22 -16.00
CA MET A 97 -5.37 1.20 -15.58
C MET A 97 -5.77 2.61 -16.02
N SER A 98 -6.96 2.80 -16.62
CA SER A 98 -7.43 4.12 -17.09
C SER A 98 -7.70 5.13 -15.97
N GLY A 99 -7.85 4.66 -14.73
CA GLY A 99 -7.98 5.51 -13.54
C GLY A 99 -6.67 5.78 -12.82
N LEU A 100 -5.56 5.16 -13.22
CA LEU A 100 -4.27 5.42 -12.58
C LEU A 100 -3.68 6.69 -13.19
N ALA A 101 -3.68 7.76 -12.40
CA ALA A 101 -3.02 9.01 -12.77
C ALA A 101 -1.65 8.68 -13.37
N THR A 102 -1.51 8.98 -14.64
CA THR A 102 -0.28 8.71 -15.37
C THR A 102 0.84 9.57 -14.76
N ALA A 103 2.09 9.12 -14.81
CA ALA A 103 3.24 9.88 -14.31
C ALA A 103 3.21 11.41 -14.65
N PRO A 104 2.76 11.86 -15.84
CA PRO A 104 2.59 13.29 -16.11
C PRO A 104 1.46 13.98 -15.31
N GLU A 105 0.38 13.29 -14.95
CA GLU A 105 -0.72 13.86 -14.15
C GLU A 105 -0.34 14.09 -12.68
N LEU A 106 0.52 13.21 -12.14
CA LEU A 106 1.10 13.37 -10.80
C LEU A 106 2.08 14.56 -10.74
N GLU A 107 2.85 14.78 -11.80
CA GLU A 107 3.79 15.91 -11.91
C GLU A 107 3.05 17.26 -12.09
N GLU A 108 1.97 17.27 -12.87
CA GLU A 108 1.14 18.47 -13.06
C GLU A 108 0.35 18.84 -11.78
N ALA A 109 -0.15 17.84 -11.04
CA ALA A 109 -0.79 18.05 -9.74
C ALA A 109 0.20 18.63 -8.71
N ALA A 110 1.43 18.14 -8.67
CA ALA A 110 2.50 18.68 -7.83
C ALA A 110 2.88 20.13 -8.21
N SER A 111 2.94 20.43 -9.50
CA SER A 111 3.23 21.78 -10.01
C SER A 111 2.11 22.79 -9.70
N LYS A 112 0.84 22.38 -9.81
CA LYS A 112 -0.33 23.19 -9.44
C LYS A 112 -0.43 23.44 -7.94
N ALA A 113 -0.08 22.44 -7.11
CA ALA A 113 -0.02 22.60 -5.66
C ALA A 113 1.07 23.60 -5.23
N SER A 114 2.25 23.55 -5.86
CA SER A 114 3.34 24.50 -5.61
C SER A 114 3.00 25.95 -5.98
N ARG A 115 2.17 26.17 -7.01
CA ARG A 115 1.75 27.52 -7.43
C ARG A 115 0.68 28.14 -6.51
N ARG A 116 -0.18 27.33 -5.89
CA ARG A 116 -1.19 27.81 -4.93
C ARG A 116 -0.60 28.28 -3.60
N SER A 117 0.55 27.72 -3.19
CA SER A 117 1.26 28.16 -1.98
C SER A 117 1.99 29.50 -2.13
N ALA A 118 2.24 29.98 -3.36
CA ALA A 118 2.97 31.22 -3.63
C ALA A 118 2.08 32.46 -3.81
N HIS A 119 0.77 32.31 -3.59
CA HIS A 119 -0.23 33.38 -3.74
C HIS A 119 -1.07 33.61 -2.47
N ARG A 120 -0.54 33.24 -1.30
CA ARG A 120 -1.15 33.49 0.00
C ARG A 120 -0.21 34.31 0.88
#